data_AF-A0A7C5MB08-F1
#
_entry.id   AF-A0A7C5MB08-F1
#
_cell.length_a   1.000
_cell.length_b   1.000
_cell.length_c   1.000
_cell.angle_alpha   90.00
_cell.angle_beta   90.00
_cell.angle_gamma   90.00
#
_symmetry.space_group_name_H-M   'P 1'
#
loop_
_entity.id
_entity.type
_entity.pdbx_description
1 polymer ?
#
loop_
_entity_poly.entity_id
_entity_poly.type
_entity_poly.pdbx_seq_one_letter_code
_entity_poly.pdbx_strand_id
1 'polypeptide(L)'
;MVPMSACAAFGIVQIGNRAKKINTQRLKKLFGEISVEVSVFGIAMFIILSNTLTVYPAGYSFKHLDERYSGPCFHAIEWLKNNTKNNDTIATDLRLSDFVWAYGMNATFDKTNITWSCTDWRDCLDELKGNENYSRVTYILIDDVMRNSVVYLNVDLQVHMTNESYDKFLREPFELVYRNATIDSSGEEIHWAEVYRVNWTYIEEFEERTSS
;
A
#
# COMPACT_ATOMS: atom_id res chain seq x y z
N MET A 1 -1.74 -16.49 7.33
CA MET A 1 -0.79 -16.84 6.25
C MET A 1 -0.03 -18.10 6.62
N VAL A 2 -0.16 -19.18 5.87
CA VAL A 2 0.78 -20.31 5.96
C VAL A 2 1.99 -19.92 5.11
N PRO A 3 3.20 -19.81 5.68
CA PRO A 3 4.36 -19.42 4.89
C PRO A 3 4.57 -20.46 3.78
N MET A 4 4.89 -20.01 2.56
CA MET A 4 5.12 -20.91 1.41
C MET A 4 6.17 -22.01 1.70
N SER A 5 7.05 -21.77 2.67
CA SER A 5 7.98 -22.79 3.20
C SER A 5 7.28 -24.01 3.78
N ALA A 6 6.10 -23.86 4.39
CA ALA A 6 5.30 -24.98 4.90
C ALA A 6 4.63 -25.77 3.76
N CYS A 7 4.18 -25.11 2.69
CA CYS A 7 3.67 -25.80 1.49
C CYS A 7 4.79 -26.58 0.77
N ALA A 8 6.00 -26.00 0.68
CA ALA A 8 7.17 -26.67 0.14
C ALA A 8 7.58 -27.88 1.02
N ALA A 9 7.58 -27.72 2.35
CA ALA A 9 7.89 -28.80 3.29
C ALA A 9 6.87 -29.94 3.19
N PHE A 10 5.56 -29.63 3.12
CA PHE A 10 4.52 -30.64 2.92
C PHE A 10 4.65 -31.34 1.56
N GLY A 11 4.98 -30.61 0.49
CA GLY A 11 5.24 -31.17 -0.84
C GLY A 11 6.42 -32.14 -0.83
N ILE A 12 7.54 -31.78 -0.18
CA ILE A 12 8.71 -32.65 -0.03
C ILE A 12 8.38 -33.92 0.77
N VAL A 13 7.60 -33.80 1.85
CA VAL A 13 7.16 -34.95 2.66
C VAL A 13 6.21 -35.86 1.88
N GLN A 14 5.29 -35.32 1.10
CA GLN A 14 4.40 -36.11 0.23
C GLN A 14 5.16 -36.81 -0.90
N ILE A 15 6.10 -36.12 -1.54
CA ILE A 15 6.98 -36.68 -2.56
C ILE A 15 7.85 -37.79 -1.94
N GLY A 16 8.42 -37.57 -0.75
CA GLY A 16 9.19 -38.59 -0.01
C GLY A 16 8.36 -39.82 0.35
N ASN A 17 7.11 -39.62 0.76
CA ASN A 17 6.17 -40.71 1.06
C ASN A 17 5.74 -41.48 -0.20
N ARG A 18 5.61 -40.81 -1.36
CA ARG A 18 5.38 -41.46 -2.67
C ARG A 18 6.64 -42.10 -3.25
N ALA A 19 7.83 -41.59 -2.90
CA ALA A 19 9.14 -42.02 -3.38
C ALA A 19 9.75 -43.20 -2.62
N LYS A 20 8.99 -43.90 -1.75
CA LYS A 20 9.38 -45.19 -1.14
C LYS A 20 9.76 -46.30 -2.17
N LYS A 21 9.70 -46.01 -3.47
CA LYS A 21 10.11 -46.88 -4.58
C LYS A 21 11.30 -46.37 -5.40
N ILE A 22 12.01 -45.32 -4.98
CA ILE A 22 13.23 -44.90 -5.67
C ILE A 22 14.41 -45.68 -5.08
N ASN A 23 14.99 -46.54 -5.91
CA ASN A 23 16.15 -47.35 -5.58
C ASN A 23 17.35 -46.45 -5.24
N THR A 24 17.59 -46.24 -3.95
CA THR A 24 18.63 -45.36 -3.39
C THR A 24 20.04 -45.71 -3.84
N GLN A 25 20.27 -46.95 -4.29
CA GLN A 25 21.54 -47.36 -4.91
C GLN A 25 21.79 -46.72 -6.29
N ARG A 26 20.74 -46.48 -7.09
CA ARG A 26 20.88 -45.81 -8.41
C ARG A 26 21.18 -44.32 -8.24
N LEU A 27 20.57 -43.66 -7.26
CA LEU A 27 20.86 -42.27 -6.92
C LEU A 27 22.28 -42.12 -6.35
N LYS A 28 22.72 -43.00 -5.44
CA LYS A 28 24.11 -43.01 -4.97
C LYS A 28 25.14 -43.20 -6.09
N LYS A 29 24.80 -43.94 -7.15
CA LYS A 29 25.68 -44.16 -8.30
C LYS A 29 25.73 -42.94 -9.25
N LEU A 30 24.65 -42.18 -9.34
CA LEU A 30 24.57 -40.94 -10.14
C LEU A 30 25.21 -39.72 -9.45
N PHE A 31 25.17 -39.67 -8.11
CA PHE A 31 25.71 -38.57 -7.31
C PHE A 31 27.05 -38.90 -6.62
N GLY A 32 27.58 -40.12 -6.79
CA GLY A 32 28.79 -40.59 -6.12
C GLY A 32 30.09 -39.95 -6.58
N GLU A 33 30.08 -39.23 -7.70
CA GLU A 33 31.25 -38.53 -8.27
C GLU A 33 31.22 -37.01 -8.06
N ILE A 34 30.17 -36.48 -7.42
CA ILE A 34 30.01 -35.04 -7.22
C ILE A 34 30.54 -34.66 -5.84
N SER A 35 31.51 -33.75 -5.79
CA SER A 35 32.03 -33.20 -4.53
C SER A 35 30.90 -32.59 -3.71
N VAL A 36 30.99 -32.71 -2.37
CA VAL A 36 30.05 -32.10 -1.42
C VAL A 36 29.93 -30.60 -1.68
N GLU A 37 31.03 -29.92 -2.02
CA GLU A 37 31.05 -28.49 -2.33
C GLU A 37 30.20 -28.15 -3.55
N VAL A 38 30.35 -28.91 -4.64
CA VAL A 38 29.57 -28.73 -5.88
C VAL A 38 28.08 -28.98 -5.63
N SER A 39 27.76 -29.95 -4.77
CA SER A 39 26.38 -30.23 -4.37
C SER A 39 25.78 -29.08 -3.57
N VAL A 40 26.53 -28.51 -2.62
CA VAL A 40 26.09 -27.36 -1.82
C VAL A 40 25.91 -26.13 -2.70
N PHE A 41 26.85 -25.84 -3.61
CA PHE A 41 26.72 -24.74 -4.56
C PHE A 41 25.52 -24.92 -5.49
N GLY A 42 25.28 -26.14 -5.99
CA GLY A 42 24.13 -26.44 -6.84
C GLY A 42 22.80 -26.26 -6.11
N ILE A 43 22.71 -26.71 -4.86
CA ILE A 43 21.51 -26.52 -4.02
C ILE A 43 21.29 -25.04 -3.72
N ALA A 44 22.34 -24.30 -3.33
CA ALA A 44 22.25 -22.86 -3.06
C ALA A 44 21.82 -22.07 -4.31
N MET A 45 22.41 -22.36 -5.47
CA MET A 45 22.06 -21.73 -6.73
C MET A 45 20.62 -22.07 -7.15
N PHE A 46 20.17 -23.31 -6.94
CA PHE A 46 18.78 -23.71 -7.17
C PHE A 46 17.81 -22.98 -6.24
N ILE A 47 18.15 -22.81 -4.96
CA ILE A 47 17.33 -22.02 -4.02
C ILE A 47 17.25 -20.56 -4.47
N ILE A 48 18.38 -19.92 -4.80
CA ILE A 48 18.40 -18.53 -5.27
C ILE A 48 17.57 -18.39 -6.56
N LEU A 49 17.80 -19.26 -7.54
CA LEU A 49 17.08 -19.22 -8.82
C LEU A 49 15.58 -19.50 -8.65
N SER A 50 15.22 -20.46 -7.80
CA SER A 50 13.81 -20.75 -7.50
C SER A 50 13.11 -19.59 -6.80
N ASN A 51 13.80 -18.86 -5.91
CA ASN A 51 13.27 -17.64 -5.31
C ASN A 51 13.17 -16.50 -6.33
N THR A 52 14.16 -16.32 -7.21
CA THR A 52 14.06 -15.29 -8.27
C THR A 52 12.93 -15.57 -9.26
N LEU A 53 12.63 -16.86 -9.54
CA LEU A 53 11.53 -17.26 -10.41
C LEU A 53 10.16 -17.20 -9.73
N THR A 54 10.07 -17.29 -8.40
CA THR A 54 8.80 -17.16 -7.66
C THR A 54 8.48 -15.72 -7.24
N VAL A 55 9.46 -14.82 -7.20
CA VAL A 55 9.26 -13.40 -6.85
C VAL A 55 8.48 -12.62 -7.93
N TYR A 56 8.32 -13.14 -9.15
CA TYR A 56 7.42 -12.58 -10.17
C TYR A 56 6.56 -13.69 -10.81
N PRO A 57 5.24 -13.73 -10.55
CA PRO A 57 4.34 -12.60 -10.72
C PRO A 57 3.36 -12.45 -9.52
N ALA A 58 3.87 -12.19 -8.32
CA ALA A 58 2.99 -11.83 -7.19
C ALA A 58 2.22 -10.52 -7.48
N GLY A 59 2.85 -9.57 -8.19
CA GLY A 59 2.20 -8.31 -8.61
C GLY A 59 1.04 -8.48 -9.62
N TYR A 60 0.94 -9.62 -10.30
CA TYR A 60 -0.14 -9.89 -11.27
C TYR A 60 -1.28 -10.73 -10.69
N SER A 61 -1.05 -11.38 -9.55
CA SER A 61 -2.04 -12.31 -8.94
C SER A 61 -2.94 -11.63 -7.91
N PHE A 62 -2.57 -10.43 -7.45
CA PHE A 62 -3.38 -9.63 -6.54
C PHE A 62 -3.68 -8.27 -7.16
N LYS A 63 -4.58 -8.25 -8.14
CA LYS A 63 -5.06 -7.02 -8.80
C LYS A 63 -5.69 -6.00 -7.82
N HIS A 64 -5.91 -6.42 -6.57
CA HIS A 64 -6.49 -5.65 -5.47
C HIS A 64 -5.46 -5.26 -4.39
N LEU A 65 -4.19 -5.69 -4.49
CA LEU A 65 -3.14 -5.35 -3.52
C LEU A 65 -1.97 -4.71 -4.26
N ASP A 66 -2.05 -3.40 -4.45
CA ASP A 66 -0.92 -2.59 -4.90
C ASP A 66 -0.33 -1.85 -3.71
N GLU A 67 0.78 -2.37 -3.20
CA GLU A 67 1.46 -1.82 -2.02
C GLU A 67 2.70 -0.98 -2.39
N ARG A 68 2.81 -0.53 -3.65
CA ARG A 68 4.01 0.19 -4.13
C ARG A 68 4.09 1.61 -3.57
N TYR A 69 5.30 2.06 -3.29
CA TYR A 69 5.60 3.44 -2.91
C TYR A 69 6.52 4.08 -3.95
N SER A 70 6.30 5.37 -4.23
CA SER A 70 7.09 6.13 -5.19
C SER A 70 7.86 7.27 -4.51
N GLY A 71 8.88 7.82 -5.20
CA GLY A 71 9.61 9.00 -4.74
C GLY A 71 8.71 10.19 -4.38
N PRO A 72 7.71 10.53 -5.21
CA PRO A 72 6.71 11.54 -4.89
C PRO A 72 6.02 11.37 -3.53
N CYS A 73 5.68 10.14 -3.13
CA CYS A 73 5.08 9.87 -1.82
C CYS A 73 5.98 10.33 -0.68
N PHE A 74 7.28 10.03 -0.74
CA PHE A 74 8.24 10.43 0.29
C PHE A 74 8.44 11.95 0.33
N HIS A 75 8.48 12.61 -0.83
CA HIS A 75 8.57 14.08 -0.89
C HIS A 75 7.32 14.76 -0.33
N ALA A 76 6.13 14.21 -0.57
CA ALA A 76 4.88 14.72 0.01
C ALA A 76 4.86 14.56 1.54
N ILE A 77 5.30 13.41 2.06
CA ILE A 77 5.39 13.16 3.51
C ILE A 77 6.45 14.06 4.16
N GLU A 78 7.58 14.28 3.51
CA GLU A 78 8.60 15.24 3.98
C GLU A 78 8.06 16.68 3.98
N TRP A 79 7.31 17.07 2.95
CA TRP A 79 6.64 18.37 2.92
C TRP A 79 5.63 18.49 4.06
N LEU A 80 4.80 17.48 4.30
CA LEU A 80 3.85 17.44 5.42
C LEU A 80 4.57 17.62 6.74
N LYS A 81 5.66 16.89 6.99
CA LYS A 81 6.44 17.02 8.23
C LYS A 81 6.94 18.44 8.49
N ASN A 82 7.29 19.16 7.44
CA ASN A 82 7.81 20.52 7.55
C ASN A 82 6.71 21.60 7.61
N ASN A 83 5.46 21.26 7.28
CA ASN A 83 4.34 22.21 7.16
C ASN A 83 3.13 21.88 8.06
N THR A 84 3.23 20.82 8.86
CA THR A 84 2.20 20.41 9.82
C THR A 84 2.63 20.67 11.27
N LYS A 85 1.65 20.72 12.17
CA LYS A 85 1.81 20.84 13.61
C LYS A 85 1.44 19.51 14.28
N ASN A 86 1.84 19.33 15.53
CA ASN A 86 1.59 18.08 16.28
C ASN A 86 0.10 17.71 16.46
N ASN A 87 -0.82 18.65 16.28
CA ASN A 87 -2.27 18.43 16.37
C ASN A 87 -2.94 18.25 15.00
N ASP A 88 -2.18 18.32 13.91
CA ASP A 88 -2.69 18.01 12.58
C ASP A 88 -2.87 16.50 12.42
N THR A 89 -3.92 16.10 11.71
CA THR A 89 -4.19 14.70 11.33
C THR A 89 -4.23 14.62 9.81
N ILE A 90 -3.45 13.69 9.25
CA ILE A 90 -3.39 13.41 7.83
C ILE A 90 -4.28 12.21 7.51
N ALA A 91 -5.31 12.41 6.69
CA ALA A 91 -6.08 11.31 6.12
C ALA A 91 -5.39 10.73 4.89
N THR A 92 -5.14 9.43 4.90
CA THR A 92 -4.56 8.68 3.78
C THR A 92 -4.85 7.19 3.95
N ASP A 93 -4.40 6.35 3.02
CA ASP A 93 -4.56 4.90 3.13
C ASP A 93 -3.61 4.31 4.21
N LEU A 94 -3.78 3.03 4.56
CA LEU A 94 -2.96 2.39 5.60
C LEU A 94 -1.47 2.40 5.23
N ARG A 95 -1.16 2.21 3.95
CA ARG A 95 0.21 2.16 3.42
C ARG A 95 0.96 3.46 3.74
N LEU A 96 0.39 4.60 3.35
CA LEU A 96 1.01 5.90 3.57
C LEU A 96 0.88 6.35 5.03
N SER A 97 -0.18 5.93 5.73
CA SER A 97 -0.38 6.23 7.15
C SER A 97 0.77 5.70 8.02
N ASP A 98 1.27 4.49 7.73
CA ASP A 98 2.41 3.92 8.45
C ASP A 98 3.67 4.80 8.33
N PHE A 99 3.91 5.39 7.15
CA PHE A 99 5.03 6.30 6.94
C PHE A 99 4.80 7.67 7.57
N VAL A 100 3.59 8.24 7.45
CA VAL A 100 3.22 9.48 8.13
C VAL A 100 3.47 9.35 9.64
N TRP A 101 3.02 8.23 10.22
CA TRP A 101 3.26 7.91 11.63
C TRP A 101 4.73 7.72 11.96
N ALA A 102 5.49 7.00 11.14
CA ALA A 102 6.94 6.83 11.32
C ALA A 102 7.72 8.17 11.30
N TYR A 103 7.19 9.19 10.60
CA TYR A 103 7.74 10.54 10.57
C TYR A 103 7.32 11.40 11.78
N GLY A 104 6.51 10.85 12.69
CA GLY A 104 6.07 11.49 13.93
C GLY A 104 4.79 12.34 13.80
N MET A 105 4.02 12.15 12.73
CA MET A 105 2.75 12.86 12.48
C MET A 105 1.55 11.96 12.79
N ASN A 106 0.37 12.55 13.00
CA ASN A 106 -0.85 11.78 13.20
C ASN A 106 -1.48 11.39 11.86
N ALA A 107 -1.90 10.13 11.73
CA ALA A 107 -2.57 9.61 10.55
C ALA A 107 -3.91 8.97 10.91
N THR A 108 -4.83 8.88 9.95
CA THR A 108 -6.13 8.21 10.12
C THR A 108 -6.03 6.68 10.06
N PHE A 109 -4.95 6.14 9.51
CA PHE A 109 -4.77 4.71 9.25
C PHE A 109 -5.96 4.13 8.46
N ASP A 110 -6.63 3.13 9.01
CA ASP A 110 -7.72 2.38 8.39
C ASP A 110 -9.11 2.96 8.69
N LYS A 111 -9.19 4.13 9.33
CA LYS A 111 -10.43 4.64 9.96
C LYS A 111 -11.25 5.60 9.09
N THR A 112 -10.87 5.81 7.84
CA THR A 112 -11.62 6.62 6.87
C THR A 112 -11.95 5.73 5.66
N ASN A 113 -13.18 5.24 5.54
CA ASN A 113 -13.62 4.41 4.41
C ASN A 113 -14.45 5.23 3.43
N ILE A 114 -15.44 5.94 3.97
CA ILE A 114 -16.41 6.71 3.21
C ILE A 114 -15.71 7.86 2.47
N THR A 115 -14.70 8.46 3.09
CA THR A 115 -13.88 9.55 2.52
C THR A 115 -13.34 9.23 1.14
N TRP A 116 -13.04 7.97 0.83
CA TRP A 116 -12.45 7.60 -0.45
C TRP A 116 -13.48 7.23 -1.52
N SER A 117 -14.69 6.84 -1.11
CA SER A 117 -15.73 6.31 -2.01
C SER A 117 -16.89 7.28 -2.24
N CYS A 118 -17.15 8.23 -1.33
CA CYS A 118 -18.17 9.25 -1.52
C CYS A 118 -17.81 10.20 -2.67
N THR A 119 -18.82 10.73 -3.35
CA THR A 119 -18.66 11.72 -4.43
C THR A 119 -18.81 13.15 -3.94
N ASP A 120 -19.38 13.33 -2.75
CA ASP A 120 -19.56 14.61 -2.09
C ASP A 120 -18.84 14.63 -0.74
N TRP A 121 -18.17 15.73 -0.42
CA TRP A 121 -17.46 15.88 0.86
C TRP A 121 -18.41 15.86 2.06
N ARG A 122 -19.67 16.27 1.86
CA ARG A 122 -20.70 16.29 2.91
C ARG A 122 -20.99 14.89 3.42
N ASP A 123 -20.92 13.89 2.55
CA ASP A 123 -21.20 12.49 2.89
C ASP A 123 -20.06 11.86 3.73
N CYS A 124 -18.85 12.43 3.71
CA CYS A 124 -17.72 11.99 4.54
C CYS A 124 -17.40 12.93 5.69
N LEU A 125 -18.31 13.86 6.04
CA LEU A 125 -18.04 14.88 7.06
C LEU A 125 -17.74 14.29 8.44
N ASP A 126 -18.42 13.22 8.83
CA ASP A 126 -18.18 12.55 10.13
C ASP A 126 -16.77 11.97 10.21
N GLU A 127 -16.25 11.42 9.12
CA GLU A 127 -14.86 10.94 9.05
C GLU A 127 -13.87 12.12 9.08
N LEU A 128 -14.18 13.23 8.40
CA LEU A 128 -13.32 14.42 8.47
C LEU A 128 -13.28 15.02 9.88
N LYS A 129 -14.39 15.02 10.63
CA LYS A 129 -14.45 15.56 12.00
C LYS A 129 -13.61 14.76 13.00
N GLY A 130 -13.31 13.50 12.68
CA GLY A 130 -12.58 12.60 13.55
C GLY A 130 -13.47 11.79 14.48
N ASN A 131 -12.85 10.87 15.21
CA ASN A 131 -13.54 10.00 16.16
C ASN A 131 -12.63 9.69 17.37
N GLU A 132 -12.95 8.65 18.14
CA GLU A 132 -12.17 8.25 19.31
C GLU A 132 -10.71 7.85 19.00
N ASN A 133 -10.40 7.50 17.75
CA ASN A 133 -9.09 7.03 17.32
C ASN A 133 -8.20 8.12 16.71
N TYR A 134 -8.80 9.18 16.17
CA TYR A 134 -8.05 10.28 15.55
C TYR A 134 -8.81 11.61 15.65
N SER A 135 -8.06 12.69 15.84
CA SER A 135 -8.60 14.05 15.79
C SER A 135 -8.97 14.46 14.38
N ARG A 136 -9.85 15.46 14.29
CA ARG A 136 -10.21 16.20 13.07
C ARG A 136 -9.12 16.21 12.00
N VAL A 137 -9.45 15.76 10.80
CA VAL A 137 -8.57 15.70 9.62
C VAL A 137 -8.25 17.11 9.15
N THR A 138 -6.98 17.46 9.09
CA THR A 138 -6.53 18.79 8.62
C THR A 138 -5.87 18.74 7.24
N TYR A 139 -5.31 17.58 6.87
CA TYR A 139 -4.74 17.34 5.56
C TYR A 139 -5.18 15.99 4.99
N ILE A 140 -5.17 15.87 3.66
CA ILE A 140 -5.40 14.62 2.94
C ILE A 140 -4.20 14.37 2.03
N LEU A 141 -3.64 13.17 2.09
CA LEU A 141 -2.54 12.72 1.24
C LEU A 141 -3.05 11.63 0.30
N ILE A 142 -2.90 11.85 -1.00
CA ILE A 142 -3.35 10.93 -2.06
C ILE A 142 -2.17 10.67 -3.00
N ASP A 143 -1.90 9.42 -3.33
CA ASP A 143 -0.94 9.04 -4.36
C ASP A 143 -1.60 8.40 -5.59
N ASP A 144 -0.79 8.19 -6.64
CA ASP A 144 -1.24 7.55 -7.87
C ASP A 144 -1.77 6.12 -7.65
N VAL A 145 -1.28 5.41 -6.64
CA VAL A 145 -1.73 4.06 -6.31
C VAL A 145 -3.14 4.08 -5.73
N MET A 146 -3.41 4.96 -4.76
CA MET A 146 -4.75 5.19 -4.19
C MET A 146 -5.76 5.54 -5.29
N ARG A 147 -5.36 6.41 -6.22
CA ARG A 147 -6.24 6.90 -7.28
C ARG A 147 -6.50 5.85 -8.37
N ASN A 148 -5.44 5.19 -8.86
CA ASN A 148 -5.50 4.38 -10.08
C ASN A 148 -5.66 2.88 -9.81
N SER A 149 -5.36 2.44 -8.59
CA SER A 149 -5.36 1.02 -8.22
C SER A 149 -6.34 0.75 -7.09
N VAL A 150 -5.98 1.07 -5.84
CA VAL A 150 -6.77 0.72 -4.66
C VAL A 150 -6.37 1.59 -3.48
N VAL A 151 -7.35 1.95 -2.66
CA VAL A 151 -7.14 2.51 -1.34
C VAL A 151 -7.16 1.37 -0.33
N TYR A 152 -5.99 1.06 0.22
CA TYR A 152 -5.80 -0.05 1.13
C TYR A 152 -6.02 0.39 2.57
N LEU A 153 -7.13 -0.03 3.20
CA LEU A 153 -7.44 0.34 4.59
C LEU A 153 -7.06 -0.77 5.55
N ASN A 154 -7.38 -2.02 5.25
CA ASN A 154 -6.83 -3.18 5.96
C ASN A 154 -6.86 -4.43 5.06
N VAL A 155 -6.42 -5.57 5.60
CA VAL A 155 -6.34 -6.85 4.87
C VAL A 155 -7.67 -7.24 4.20
N ASP A 156 -8.80 -6.93 4.84
CA ASP A 156 -10.14 -7.33 4.41
C ASP A 156 -10.97 -6.15 3.85
N LEU A 157 -10.46 -4.93 3.92
CA LEU A 157 -11.17 -3.70 3.54
C LEU A 157 -10.32 -2.88 2.57
N GLN A 158 -10.82 -2.82 1.34
CA GLN A 158 -10.21 -2.12 0.22
C GLN A 158 -11.31 -1.38 -0.52
N VAL A 159 -11.02 -0.14 -0.91
CA VAL A 159 -11.95 0.69 -1.66
C VAL A 159 -11.29 1.27 -2.90
N HIS A 160 -12.09 1.63 -3.89
CA HIS A 160 -11.61 2.19 -5.14
C HIS A 160 -12.21 3.58 -5.33
N MET A 161 -11.36 4.51 -5.79
CA MET A 161 -11.80 5.86 -6.14
C MET A 161 -12.33 5.87 -7.57
N THR A 162 -13.61 6.20 -7.74
CA THR A 162 -14.13 6.65 -9.04
C THR A 162 -13.62 8.04 -9.39
N ASN A 163 -13.79 8.47 -10.64
CA ASN A 163 -13.45 9.83 -11.05
C ASN A 163 -14.19 10.86 -10.20
N GLU A 164 -15.48 10.67 -9.97
CA GLU A 164 -16.33 11.57 -9.18
C GLU A 164 -15.87 11.61 -7.72
N SER A 165 -15.52 10.46 -7.14
CA SER A 165 -15.00 10.40 -5.78
C SER A 165 -13.62 11.04 -5.61
N TYR A 166 -12.82 11.13 -6.67
CA TYR A 166 -11.55 11.84 -6.64
C TYR A 166 -11.75 13.34 -6.90
N ASP A 167 -12.57 13.70 -7.88
CA ASP A 167 -12.80 15.07 -8.32
C ASP A 167 -13.36 15.96 -7.19
N LYS A 168 -13.97 15.37 -6.16
CA LYS A 168 -14.38 16.11 -4.96
C LYS A 168 -13.21 16.82 -4.29
N PHE A 169 -12.00 16.23 -4.29
CA PHE A 169 -10.80 16.82 -3.68
C PHE A 169 -10.27 18.02 -4.48
N LEU A 170 -10.71 18.19 -5.73
CA LEU A 170 -10.31 19.32 -6.59
C LEU A 170 -11.13 20.59 -6.32
N ARG A 171 -12.03 20.55 -5.33
CA ARG A 171 -12.98 21.63 -5.01
C ARG A 171 -13.06 21.83 -3.51
N GLU A 172 -13.66 22.95 -3.10
CA GLU A 172 -13.93 23.22 -1.69
C GLU A 172 -14.67 22.04 -1.02
N PRO A 173 -14.30 21.69 0.22
CA PRO A 173 -13.41 22.41 1.13
C PRO A 173 -11.91 22.08 0.98
N PHE A 174 -11.51 21.32 -0.04
CA PHE A 174 -10.14 20.85 -0.19
C PHE A 174 -9.31 21.82 -1.04
N GLU A 175 -8.11 22.15 -0.54
CA GLU A 175 -7.16 23.05 -1.21
C GLU A 175 -5.87 22.28 -1.50
N LEU A 176 -5.49 22.12 -2.77
CA LEU A 176 -4.22 21.51 -3.14
C LEU A 176 -3.06 22.42 -2.70
N VAL A 177 -2.25 21.96 -1.73
CA VAL A 177 -1.13 22.73 -1.16
C VAL A 177 0.23 22.20 -1.57
N TYR A 178 0.30 20.95 -2.02
CA TYR A 178 1.53 20.34 -2.53
C TYR A 178 1.21 19.27 -3.57
N ARG A 179 2.01 19.22 -4.64
CA ARG A 179 2.01 18.13 -5.62
C ARG A 179 3.44 17.84 -6.06
N ASN A 180 3.77 16.56 -6.17
CA ASN A 180 5.01 16.09 -6.76
C ASN A 180 4.71 14.95 -7.74
N ALA A 181 5.47 14.87 -8.84
CA ALA A 181 5.32 13.83 -9.84
C ALA A 181 6.67 13.41 -10.41
N THR A 182 6.79 12.12 -10.72
CA THR A 182 7.86 11.57 -11.55
C THR A 182 7.35 11.46 -12.98
N ILE A 183 8.14 12.00 -13.91
CA ILE A 183 7.81 12.06 -15.33
C ILE A 183 8.73 11.10 -16.09
N ASP A 184 8.20 10.38 -17.07
CA ASP A 184 8.98 9.53 -17.95
C ASP A 184 9.66 10.29 -19.10
N SER A 185 10.37 9.58 -19.98
CA SER A 185 11.05 10.17 -21.13
C SER A 185 10.12 10.79 -22.18
N SER A 186 8.83 10.44 -22.16
CA SER A 186 7.80 11.00 -23.05
C SER A 186 7.16 12.27 -22.49
N GLY A 187 7.40 12.61 -21.23
CA GLY A 187 6.71 13.71 -20.56
C GLY A 187 5.43 13.29 -19.82
N GLU A 188 5.15 12.00 -19.72
CA GLU A 188 3.96 11.48 -19.03
C GLU A 188 4.25 11.23 -17.55
N GLU A 189 3.28 11.53 -16.70
CA GLU A 189 3.38 11.26 -15.27
C GLU A 189 3.21 9.76 -14.99
N ILE A 190 4.24 9.16 -14.38
CA ILE A 190 4.21 7.73 -14.01
C ILE A 190 3.88 7.49 -12.55
N HIS A 191 4.23 8.44 -11.68
CA HIS A 191 3.96 8.41 -10.25
C HIS A 191 3.74 9.82 -9.74
N TRP A 192 2.84 10.00 -8.80
CA TRP A 192 2.57 11.32 -8.22
C TRP A 192 1.97 11.20 -6.82
N ALA A 193 2.13 12.25 -6.04
CA ALA A 193 1.49 12.41 -4.75
C ALA A 193 1.02 13.85 -4.58
N GLU A 194 -0.14 14.00 -3.95
CA GLU A 194 -0.80 15.27 -3.68
C GLU A 194 -1.15 15.39 -2.21
N VAL A 195 -1.02 16.61 -1.70
CA VAL A 195 -1.47 16.99 -0.37
C VAL A 195 -2.51 18.07 -0.50
N TYR A 196 -3.67 17.81 0.08
CA TYR A 196 -4.76 18.75 0.20
C TYR A 196 -4.88 19.21 1.64
N ARG A 197 -5.11 20.50 1.85
CA ARG A 197 -5.51 21.06 3.14
C ARG A 197 -7.04 21.12 3.20
N VAL A 198 -7.61 20.80 4.37
CA VAL A 198 -9.05 20.91 4.61
C VAL A 198 -9.38 22.31 5.16
N ASN A 199 -10.16 23.08 4.41
CA ASN A 199 -10.66 24.39 4.85
C ASN A 199 -11.84 24.22 5.82
N TRP A 200 -11.54 24.10 7.12
CA TRP A 200 -12.55 23.97 8.16
C TRP A 200 -13.45 25.19 8.33
N THR A 201 -12.94 26.39 8.04
CA THR A 201 -13.77 27.61 8.08
C THR A 201 -14.91 27.52 7.08
N TYR A 202 -14.64 27.04 5.86
CA TYR A 202 -15.68 26.80 4.86
C TYR A 202 -16.74 25.80 5.34
N ILE A 203 -16.29 24.68 5.93
CA ILE A 203 -17.18 23.63 6.45
C ILE A 203 -18.08 24.19 7.56
N GLU A 204 -17.49 24.88 8.53
CA GLU A 204 -18.21 25.44 9.68
C GLU A 204 -19.26 26.49 9.23
N GLU A 205 -18.89 27.38 8.31
CA GLU A 205 -19.83 28.34 7.70
C GLU A 205 -20.95 27.68 6.89
N PHE A 206 -20.69 26.51 6.29
CA PHE A 206 -21.72 25.74 5.59
C PHE A 206 -22.69 25.07 6.56
N GLU A 207 -22.20 24.47 7.64
CA GLU A 207 -23.03 23.85 8.67
C GLU A 207 -23.92 24.88 9.39
N GLU A 208 -23.39 26.08 9.66
CA GLU A 208 -24.18 27.17 10.24
C GLU A 208 -25.34 27.61 9.33
N ARG A 209 -25.10 27.75 8.02
CA ARG A 209 -26.13 28.15 7.04
C ARG A 209 -27.21 27.10 6.80
N THR A 210 -26.91 25.83 7.03
CA THR A 210 -27.86 24.72 6.82
C THR A 210 -28.62 24.35 8.09
N SER A 211 -28.15 24.80 9.24
CA SER A 211 -28.82 24.62 10.55
C SER A 211 -29.79 25.75 10.92
N SER A 212 -29.80 26.84 10.15
CA SER A 212 -30.70 28.01 10.28
C SER A 212 -31.90 27.93 9.36
#